data_AF-A0AAV9LEK2-F1
#
_entry.id   AF-A0AAV9LEK2-F1
#
_cell.length_a   1.000
_cell.length_b   1.000
_cell.length_c   1.000
_cell.angle_alpha   90.00
_cell.angle_beta   90.00
_cell.angle_gamma   90.00
#
_symmetry.space_group_name_H-M   'P 1'
#
loop_
_entity.id
_entity.type
_entity.pdbx_description
1 polymer ?
#
loop_
_entity_poly.entity_id
_entity_poly.type
_entity_poly.pdbx_seq_one_letter_code
_entity_poly.pdbx_strand_id
1 'polypeptide(L)'
;MQITIRDDTYQDVNNWRALPKSFLPKFGIEDSISGTFSEYKPFVLMVEPEDTIAAVKAYIQEEKGISFKKQKLLRESGGALRDAQTLSSVGMSHGSLLILRYAPIMRITVTMICGKSFKLMVESDGTIGDVKAFIQERRAFLAIDKD
;
A
#
# COMPACT_ATOMS: atom_id res chain seq x y z
N MET A 1 16.18 -6.14 -17.98
CA MET A 1 16.72 -6.60 -16.69
C MET A 1 15.60 -6.91 -15.71
N GLN A 2 15.84 -7.77 -14.73
CA GLN A 2 14.86 -8.11 -13.69
C GLN A 2 15.07 -7.24 -12.46
N ILE A 3 14.01 -6.64 -11.94
CA ILE A 3 13.98 -5.97 -10.65
C ILE A 3 12.93 -6.65 -9.77
N THR A 4 13.19 -6.68 -8.46
CA THR A 4 12.24 -7.21 -7.49
C THR A 4 11.54 -6.05 -6.79
N ILE A 5 10.23 -6.12 -6.66
CA ILE A 5 9.42 -5.12 -5.97
C ILE A 5 8.81 -5.74 -4.72
N ARG A 6 9.10 -5.12 -3.58
CA ARG A 6 8.52 -5.47 -2.29
C ARG A 6 7.55 -4.38 -1.85
N ASP A 7 6.35 -4.79 -1.46
CA ASP A 7 5.35 -3.89 -0.87
C ASP A 7 5.55 -3.83 0.65
N ASP A 8 6.05 -2.69 1.15
CA ASP A 8 6.23 -2.42 2.58
C ASP A 8 5.18 -1.43 3.12
N THR A 9 4.07 -1.25 2.41
CA THR A 9 3.01 -0.28 2.76
C THR A 9 2.50 -0.44 4.19
N TYR A 10 2.39 -1.68 4.67
CA TYR A 10 1.81 -2.00 5.98
C TYR A 10 2.85 -2.41 7.02
N GLN A 11 4.14 -2.39 6.69
CA GLN A 11 5.20 -2.79 7.62
C GLN A 11 5.24 -1.88 8.86
N ASP A 12 4.98 -0.58 8.69
CA ASP A 12 4.91 0.41 9.77
C ASP A 12 3.55 0.43 10.50
N VAL A 13 2.58 -0.36 10.05
CA VAL A 13 1.25 -0.42 10.66
C VAL A 13 1.23 -1.54 11.69
N ASN A 14 1.52 -1.18 12.94
CA ASN A 14 1.56 -2.07 14.13
C ASN A 14 0.28 -2.90 14.37
N ASN A 15 -0.78 -2.72 13.59
CA ASN A 15 -2.01 -3.48 13.69
C ASN A 15 -2.75 -3.55 12.33
N TRP A 16 -2.04 -3.80 11.24
CA TRP A 16 -2.64 -3.84 9.89
C TRP A 16 -3.72 -4.92 9.77
N ARG A 17 -3.64 -5.98 10.59
CA ARG A 17 -4.68 -7.01 10.72
C ARG A 17 -6.02 -6.48 11.25
N ALA A 18 -6.02 -5.33 11.91
CA ALA A 18 -7.22 -4.63 12.34
C ALA A 18 -7.65 -3.53 11.36
N LEU A 19 -7.01 -3.42 10.19
CA LEU A 19 -7.54 -2.62 9.10
C LEU A 19 -8.70 -3.39 8.45
N PRO A 20 -9.79 -2.70 8.10
CA PRO A 20 -10.89 -3.32 7.37
C PRO A 20 -10.41 -3.83 6.01
N LYS A 21 -11.11 -4.84 5.48
CA LYS A 21 -10.70 -5.54 4.25
C LYS A 21 -10.62 -4.64 3.02
N SER A 22 -11.33 -3.51 3.04
CA SER A 22 -11.27 -2.46 2.01
C SER A 22 -9.94 -1.70 1.98
N PHE A 23 -9.25 -1.63 3.12
CA PHE A 23 -7.91 -1.04 3.26
C PHE A 23 -6.80 -2.03 2.99
N LEU A 24 -7.08 -3.32 3.04
CA LEU A 24 -6.11 -4.30 2.60
C LEU A 24 -5.94 -4.15 1.08
N PRO A 25 -4.71 -4.33 0.57
CA PRO A 25 -4.51 -4.44 -0.86
C PRO A 25 -5.47 -5.51 -1.38
N LYS A 26 -6.26 -5.20 -2.41
CA LYS A 26 -7.23 -6.15 -3.00
C LYS A 26 -6.56 -7.36 -3.67
N PHE A 27 -5.25 -7.50 -3.53
CA PHE A 27 -4.42 -8.44 -4.25
C PHE A 27 -4.27 -9.73 -3.46
N GLY A 28 -4.54 -10.87 -4.10
CA GLY A 28 -4.37 -12.20 -3.51
C GLY A 28 -5.65 -12.91 -3.05
N ILE A 29 -6.83 -12.55 -3.58
CA ILE A 29 -8.01 -13.42 -3.45
C ILE A 29 -8.00 -14.44 -4.58
N GLU A 30 -7.19 -15.48 -4.41
CA GLU A 30 -7.40 -16.79 -5.05
C GLU A 30 -6.68 -17.86 -4.22
N ASP A 31 -7.09 -18.02 -2.96
CA ASP A 31 -6.95 -19.31 -2.27
C ASP A 31 -7.98 -19.38 -1.13
N SER A 32 -9.19 -19.80 -1.49
CA SER A 32 -10.34 -19.96 -0.60
C SER A 32 -10.19 -21.08 0.43
N ILE A 33 -8.98 -21.58 0.70
CA ILE A 33 -8.78 -22.83 1.47
C ILE A 33 -7.97 -22.63 2.76
N SER A 34 -7.18 -21.56 2.94
CA SER A 34 -6.30 -21.44 4.11
C SER A 34 -6.48 -20.21 5.00
N GLY A 35 -7.27 -19.20 4.63
CA GLY A 35 -7.45 -18.00 5.46
C GLY A 35 -6.15 -17.25 5.80
N THR A 36 -5.05 -17.59 5.13
CA THR A 36 -3.76 -16.92 5.18
C THR A 36 -3.74 -15.97 4.00
N PHE A 37 -3.94 -14.67 4.28
CA PHE A 37 -3.52 -13.62 3.36
C PHE A 37 -2.06 -13.92 3.03
N SER A 38 -1.75 -14.22 1.76
CA SER A 38 -0.39 -14.54 1.35
C SER A 38 0.52 -13.41 1.86
N GLU A 39 1.49 -13.80 2.67
CA GLU A 39 2.56 -12.91 3.10
C GLU A 39 3.04 -12.09 1.91
N TYR A 40 3.27 -10.78 2.13
CA TYR A 40 3.86 -9.79 1.24
C TYR A 40 4.91 -10.37 0.30
N LYS A 41 4.47 -11.05 -0.77
CA LYS A 41 5.37 -11.79 -1.64
C LYS A 41 5.90 -10.79 -2.64
N PRO A 42 7.22 -10.53 -2.63
CA PRO A 42 7.80 -9.66 -3.63
C PRO A 42 7.53 -10.23 -5.02
N PHE A 43 7.24 -9.35 -5.97
CA PHE A 43 7.01 -9.73 -7.37
C PHE A 43 8.13 -9.17 -8.23
N VAL A 44 8.40 -9.83 -9.35
CA VAL A 44 9.51 -9.48 -10.25
C VAL A 44 8.94 -8.77 -11.47
N LEU A 45 9.54 -7.65 -11.85
CA LEU A 45 9.23 -6.94 -13.09
C LEU A 45 10.40 -7.00 -14.07
N MET A 46 10.07 -7.14 -15.35
CA MET A 46 11.00 -6.97 -16.46
C MET A 46 11.01 -5.51 -16.88
N VAL A 47 12.16 -4.86 -16.76
CA VAL A 47 12.35 -3.43 -17.07
C VAL A 47 13.65 -3.21 -17.83
N GLU A 48 13.75 -2.14 -18.58
CA GLU A 48 14.98 -1.73 -19.25
C GLU A 48 15.79 -0.78 -18.35
N PRO A 49 17.14 -0.79 -18.42
CA PRO A 49 17.96 0.13 -17.62
C PRO A 49 17.67 1.62 -17.94
N GLU A 50 17.24 1.91 -19.16
CA GLU A 50 16.82 3.25 -19.59
C GLU A 50 15.40 3.62 -19.14
N ASP A 51 14.63 2.67 -18.60
CA ASP A 51 13.29 2.96 -18.11
C ASP A 51 13.33 3.98 -16.97
N THR A 52 12.37 4.89 -17.02
CA THR A 52 12.15 5.86 -15.95
C THR A 52 11.39 5.24 -14.80
N ILE A 53 11.51 5.83 -13.62
CA ILE A 53 10.69 5.48 -12.46
C ILE A 53 9.19 5.63 -12.77
N ALA A 54 8.82 6.56 -13.66
CA ALA A 54 7.46 6.65 -14.18
C ALA A 54 7.03 5.38 -14.95
N ALA A 55 7.88 4.86 -15.84
CA ALA A 55 7.58 3.62 -16.57
C ALA A 55 7.40 2.43 -15.59
N VAL A 56 8.28 2.30 -14.60
CA VAL A 56 8.15 1.26 -13.56
C VAL A 56 6.83 1.37 -12.80
N LYS A 57 6.39 2.59 -12.45
CA LYS A 57 5.08 2.80 -11.82
C LYS A 57 3.92 2.41 -12.72
N ALA A 58 4.03 2.63 -14.03
CA ALA A 58 3.03 2.19 -14.98
C ALA A 58 2.93 0.66 -15.03
N TYR A 59 4.06 -0.06 -15.04
CA TYR A 59 4.07 -1.53 -14.96
C TYR A 59 3.45 -2.04 -13.66
N ILE A 60 3.75 -1.41 -12.52
CA ILE A 60 3.10 -1.75 -11.25
C ILE A 60 1.59 -1.46 -11.31
N GLN A 61 1.17 -0.39 -11.99
CA GLN A 61 -0.25 -0.09 -12.14
C GLN A 61 -0.96 -1.14 -12.98
N GLU A 62 -0.31 -1.70 -13.99
CA GLU A 62 -0.88 -2.75 -14.83
C GLU A 62 -0.93 -4.09 -14.08
N GLU A 63 0.18 -4.48 -13.44
CA GLU A 63 0.32 -5.75 -12.72
C GLU A 63 -0.46 -5.78 -11.40
N LYS A 64 -0.53 -4.65 -10.71
CA LYS A 64 -1.15 -4.53 -9.39
C LYS A 64 -2.32 -3.57 -9.38
N GLY A 65 -2.77 -2.95 -10.46
CA GLY A 65 -3.93 -2.04 -10.40
C GLY A 65 -3.79 -0.81 -9.49
N ILE A 66 -2.58 -0.51 -8.99
CA ILE A 66 -2.34 0.61 -8.07
C ILE A 66 -2.16 1.89 -8.89
N SER A 67 -2.95 2.92 -8.66
CA SER A 67 -2.83 4.16 -9.44
C SER A 67 -1.45 4.79 -9.30
N PHE A 68 -0.87 5.25 -10.41
CA PHE A 68 0.45 5.88 -10.49
C PHE A 68 0.74 6.90 -9.36
N LYS A 69 -0.23 7.78 -9.07
CA LYS A 69 -0.10 8.86 -8.07
C LYS A 69 0.03 8.35 -6.64
N LYS A 70 -0.48 7.14 -6.37
CA LYS A 70 -0.51 6.53 -5.05
C LYS A 70 0.75 5.69 -4.80
N GLN A 71 1.53 5.41 -5.83
CA GLN A 71 2.76 4.64 -5.74
C GLN A 71 3.94 5.53 -5.35
N LYS A 72 4.60 5.19 -4.24
CA LYS A 72 5.88 5.77 -3.83
C LYS A 72 6.94 4.69 -3.85
N LEU A 73 7.85 4.81 -4.82
CA LEU A 73 8.99 3.91 -4.93
C LEU A 73 10.17 4.47 -4.12
N LEU A 74 10.74 3.60 -3.32
CA LEU A 74 11.91 3.84 -2.50
C LEU A 74 13.00 2.84 -2.91
N ARG A 75 14.25 3.26 -2.79
CA ARG A 75 15.37 2.31 -2.89
C ARG A 75 15.47 1.49 -1.61
N GLU A 76 16.05 0.31 -1.72
CA GLU A 76 16.42 -0.50 -0.56
C GLU A 76 17.37 0.24 0.41
N SER A 77 18.35 0.99 -0.12
CA SER A 77 19.26 1.83 0.68
C SER A 77 18.61 3.08 1.29
N GLY A 78 17.29 3.22 1.13
CA GLY A 78 16.55 4.43 1.48
C GLY A 78 16.62 5.51 0.39
N GLY A 79 15.72 6.48 0.52
CA GLY A 79 15.57 7.58 -0.44
C GLY A 79 14.40 7.35 -1.40
N ALA A 80 13.55 8.36 -1.52
CA ALA A 80 12.42 8.34 -2.46
C ALA A 80 12.91 8.64 -3.87
N LEU A 81 12.45 7.82 -4.81
CA LEU A 81 12.76 7.96 -6.22
C LEU A 81 11.84 8.97 -6.88
N ARG A 82 12.39 9.76 -7.79
CA ARG A 82 11.64 10.75 -8.56
C ARG A 82 11.28 10.19 -9.92
N ASP A 83 10.10 10.54 -10.41
CA ASP A 83 9.54 10.01 -11.66
C ASP A 83 10.44 10.25 -12.89
N ALA A 84 11.21 11.34 -12.88
CA ALA A 84 12.13 11.72 -13.97
C ALA A 84 13.49 10.99 -13.93
N GLN A 85 13.78 10.18 -12.90
CA GLN A 85 15.03 9.43 -12.83
C GLN A 85 14.92 8.14 -13.65
N THR A 86 16.01 7.72 -14.30
CA THR A 86 16.11 6.41 -14.96
C THR A 86 16.68 5.37 -14.01
N LEU A 87 16.38 4.09 -14.23
CA LEU A 87 16.92 3.00 -13.41
C LEU A 87 18.45 2.98 -13.44
N SER A 88 19.06 3.22 -14.60
CA SER A 88 20.51 3.44 -14.76
C SER A 88 21.02 4.58 -13.88
N SER A 89 20.37 5.75 -13.88
CA SER A 89 20.81 6.93 -13.11
C SER A 89 20.76 6.71 -11.60
N VAL A 90 19.89 5.82 -11.14
CA VAL A 90 19.71 5.47 -9.72
C VAL A 90 20.75 4.43 -9.27
N GLY A 91 21.48 3.82 -10.21
CA GLY A 91 22.44 2.75 -9.94
C GLY A 91 21.76 1.40 -9.72
N MET A 92 20.60 1.17 -10.33
CA MET A 92 19.89 -0.10 -10.23
C MET A 92 20.52 -1.14 -11.17
N SER A 93 20.83 -2.32 -10.64
CA SER A 93 21.35 -3.47 -11.37
C SER A 93 20.34 -4.62 -11.45
N HIS A 94 20.67 -5.66 -12.23
CA HIS A 94 19.90 -6.90 -12.26
C HIS A 94 19.74 -7.48 -10.83
N GLY A 95 18.49 -7.79 -10.45
CA GLY A 95 18.15 -8.32 -9.14
C GLY A 95 18.02 -7.25 -8.04
N SER A 96 18.05 -5.96 -8.38
CA SER A 96 17.86 -4.90 -7.38
C SER A 96 16.46 -4.95 -6.77
N LEU A 97 16.39 -4.60 -5.48
CA LEU A 97 15.14 -4.49 -4.74
C LEU A 97 14.63 -3.04 -4.74
N LEU A 98 13.37 -2.88 -5.14
CA LEU A 98 12.60 -1.65 -5.03
C LEU A 98 11.50 -1.83 -3.99
N ILE A 99 11.40 -0.86 -3.09
CA ILE A 99 10.37 -0.85 -2.05
C ILE A 99 9.22 0.02 -2.56
N LEU A 100 8.06 -0.59 -2.76
CA LEU A 100 6.80 0.08 -3.02
C LEU A 100 6.14 0.43 -1.69
N ARG A 101 5.82 1.70 -1.51
CA ARG A 101 4.92 2.18 -0.47
C ARG A 101 3.75 2.90 -1.09
N TYR A 102 2.55 2.64 -0.62
CA TYR A 102 1.38 3.43 -0.98
C TYR A 102 1.41 4.77 -0.21
N ALA A 103 1.54 5.89 -0.93
CA ALA A 103 1.59 7.23 -0.35
C ALA A 103 0.31 8.03 -0.66
N PRO A 104 -0.27 8.78 0.30
CA PRO A 104 -0.36 8.55 1.73
C PRO A 104 -1.74 8.01 2.11
N ILE A 105 -1.73 6.98 2.95
CA ILE A 105 -2.75 6.83 3.97
C ILE A 105 -2.66 8.08 4.87
N MET A 106 -3.54 9.06 4.63
CA MET A 106 -3.70 10.22 5.49
C MET A 106 -4.26 9.77 6.83
N ARG A 107 -3.61 10.18 7.92
CA ARG A 107 -4.08 9.86 9.26
C ARG A 107 -5.01 10.96 9.74
N ILE A 108 -6.31 10.69 9.76
CA ILE A 108 -7.32 11.58 10.33
C ILE A 108 -7.66 11.14 11.76
N THR A 109 -8.10 12.07 12.58
CA THR A 109 -8.65 11.75 13.91
C THR A 109 -10.16 11.93 13.84
N VAL A 110 -10.88 10.85 14.15
CA VAL A 110 -12.34 10.88 14.23
C VAL A 110 -12.72 11.05 15.69
N THR A 111 -13.33 12.19 16.01
CA THR A 111 -13.86 12.48 17.35
C THR A 111 -15.36 12.23 17.34
N MET A 112 -15.81 11.33 18.21
CA MET A 112 -17.23 11.06 18.41
C MET A 112 -17.83 12.07 19.40
N ILE A 113 -19.13 12.32 19.28
CA ILE A 113 -19.89 13.15 20.24
C ILE A 113 -19.84 12.62 21.69
N CYS A 114 -19.49 11.34 21.90
CA CYS A 114 -19.28 10.75 23.21
C CYS A 114 -17.87 11.00 23.80
N GLY A 115 -17.05 11.84 23.17
CA GLY A 115 -15.69 12.18 23.60
C GLY A 115 -14.61 11.15 23.23
N LYS A 116 -15.00 9.96 22.73
CA LYS A 116 -14.05 8.96 22.25
C LYS A 116 -13.46 9.38 20.91
N SER A 117 -12.13 9.39 20.83
CA SER A 117 -11.40 9.69 19.60
C SER A 117 -10.58 8.49 19.16
N PHE A 118 -10.51 8.25 17.85
CA PHE A 118 -9.62 7.23 17.30
C PHE A 118 -8.93 7.70 16.03
N LYS A 119 -7.73 7.17 15.81
CA LYS A 119 -6.92 7.46 14.62
C LYS A 119 -7.38 6.57 13.48
N LEU A 120 -7.73 7.20 12.37
CA LEU A 120 -8.18 6.56 11.16
C LEU A 120 -7.19 6.84 10.03
N MET A 121 -6.90 5.79 9.27
CA MET A 121 -6.07 5.77 8.09
C MET A 121 -7.02 5.89 6.89
N VAL A 122 -6.92 6.96 6.08
CA VAL A 122 -7.77 7.22 4.91
C VAL A 122 -6.94 7.48 3.66
N GLU A 123 -7.45 7.11 2.49
CA GLU A 123 -6.82 7.51 1.22
C GLU A 123 -7.08 9.00 0.95
N SER A 124 -6.10 9.71 0.36
CA SER A 124 -6.23 11.15 0.07
C SER A 124 -7.26 11.47 -1.02
N ASP A 125 -7.61 10.50 -1.86
CA ASP A 125 -8.61 10.58 -2.93
C ASP A 125 -9.92 9.84 -2.59
N GLY A 126 -10.02 9.28 -1.39
CA GLY A 126 -11.23 8.61 -0.91
C GLY A 126 -12.37 9.60 -0.67
N THR A 127 -13.60 9.12 -0.76
CA THR A 127 -14.79 9.94 -0.50
C THR A 127 -15.14 9.95 0.99
N ILE A 128 -15.93 10.95 1.41
CA ILE A 128 -16.51 10.96 2.77
C ILE A 128 -17.43 9.74 3.00
N GLY A 129 -17.99 9.16 1.93
CA GLY A 129 -18.75 7.91 1.99
C GLY A 129 -17.89 6.75 2.49
N ASP A 130 -16.67 6.62 1.95
CA ASP A 130 -15.72 5.58 2.34
C ASP A 130 -15.29 5.74 3.81
N VAL A 131 -15.06 6.98 4.24
CA VAL A 131 -14.76 7.29 5.65
C VAL A 131 -15.91 6.92 6.58
N LYS A 132 -17.17 7.21 6.19
CA LYS A 132 -18.35 6.84 6.99
C LYS A 132 -18.54 5.32 7.08
N ALA A 133 -18.40 4.61 5.97
CA ALA A 133 -18.45 3.15 5.94
C ALA A 133 -17.38 2.54 6.86
N PHE A 134 -16.16 3.11 6.83
CA PHE A 134 -15.07 2.70 7.71
C PHE A 134 -15.44 2.87 9.19
N ILE A 135 -15.96 4.05 9.56
CA ILE A 135 -16.35 4.34 10.94
C ILE A 135 -17.42 3.34 11.41
N GLN A 136 -18.35 2.96 10.52
CA GLN A 136 -19.41 2.01 10.81
C GLN A 136 -18.88 0.59 11.03
N GLU A 137 -17.97 0.12 10.18
CA GLU A 137 -17.33 -1.20 10.30
C GLU A 137 -16.48 -1.29 11.58
N ARG A 138 -15.69 -0.25 11.89
CA ARG A 138 -14.92 -0.20 13.14
C ARG A 138 -15.78 -0.17 14.40
N ARG A 139 -16.94 0.50 14.33
CA ARG A 139 -17.89 0.51 15.44
C ARG A 139 -18.54 -0.84 15.64
N ALA A 140 -18.88 -1.56 14.57
CA ALA A 140 -19.39 -2.91 14.67
C ALA A 140 -18.37 -3.84 15.35
N PHE A 141 -17.09 -3.72 14.97
CA PHE A 141 -16.01 -4.50 15.61
C PHE A 141 -15.83 -4.16 17.10
N LEU A 142 -15.87 -2.88 17.47
CA LEU A 142 -15.75 -2.42 18.87
C LEU A 142 -17.01 -2.68 19.72
N ALA A 143 -18.14 -3.02 19.10
CA ALA A 143 -19.38 -3.33 19.81
C ALA A 143 -19.48 -4.81 20.22
N ILE A 144 -18.62 -5.69 19.68
CA ILE A 144 -18.63 -7.13 19.95
C ILE A 144 -17.81 -7.49 21.19
N ASP A 145 -16.93 -6.59 21.67
CA ASP A 145 -16.12 -6.78 22.89
C ASP A 145 -16.89 -6.48 24.20
N LYS A 146 -18.22 -6.60 24.18
CA LYS A 146 -19.09 -6.43 25.35
C LYS A 146 -20.10 -7.56 25.43
N ASP A 147 -19.64 -8.74 25.81
CA ASP A 147 -20.40 -9.72 26.62
C ASP A 147 -19.43 -10.61 27.39
#